data_AF-A0A957X5B2-F1
#
_entry.id   AF-A0A957X5B2-F1
#
_cell.length_a   1.000
_cell.length_b   1.000
_cell.length_c   1.000
_cell.angle_alpha   90.00
_cell.angle_beta   90.00
_cell.angle_gamma   90.00
#
_symmetry.space_group_name_H-M   'P 1'
#
loop_
_entity.id
_entity.type
_entity.pdbx_description
1 polymer ?
#
loop_
_entity_poly.entity_id
_entity_poly.type
_entity_poly.pdbx_seq_one_letter_code
_entity_poly.pdbx_strand_id
1 'polypeptide(L)' 'VASGSADATIKLWDVQTGECLKTLQPERPYERMNITNATGLTQAQKATLKALGAIETPA' A
#
# COMPACT_ATOMS: atom_id res chain seq x y z
N VAL A 1 -20.02 5.09 -12.15
CA VAL A 1 -20.09 5.84 -10.86
C VAL A 1 -18.75 5.72 -10.16
N ALA A 2 -18.33 6.72 -9.38
CA ALA A 2 -17.14 6.61 -8.53
C ALA A 2 -17.55 6.77 -7.06
N SER A 3 -16.96 5.97 -6.17
CA SER A 3 -17.18 6.05 -4.72
C SER A 3 -15.84 6.21 -3.99
N GLY A 4 -15.74 7.17 -3.09
CA GLY A 4 -14.60 7.31 -2.18
C GLY A 4 -14.88 6.64 -0.83
N SER A 5 -13.85 6.05 -0.24
CA SER A 5 -13.88 5.45 1.10
C SER A 5 -12.93 6.19 2.05
N ALA A 6 -13.20 6.12 3.35
CA ALA A 6 -12.35 6.69 4.40
C ALA A 6 -10.97 6.00 4.49
N ASP A 7 -10.83 4.81 3.90
CA ASP A 7 -9.55 4.11 3.70
C ASP A 7 -8.69 4.72 2.57
N ALA A 8 -9.09 5.89 2.07
CA ALA A 8 -8.49 6.62 0.95
C ALA A 8 -8.56 5.90 -0.40
N THR A 9 -9.31 4.81 -0.53
CA THR A 9 -9.55 4.16 -1.83
C THR A 9 -10.69 4.82 -2.59
N ILE A 10 -10.55 4.86 -3.91
CA ILE A 10 -11.58 5.28 -4.85
C ILE A 10 -11.91 4.08 -5.73
N LYS A 11 -13.18 3.67 -5.75
CA LYS A 11 -13.66 2.59 -6.63
C LYS A 11 -14.44 3.18 -7.79
N LEU A 12 -14.14 2.71 -8.99
CA LEU A 12 -14.85 3.01 -10.22
C LEU A 12 -15.76 1.84 -10.56
N TRP A 13 -17.03 2.16 -10.80
CA TRP A 13 -18.10 1.21 -11.03
C TRP A 13 -18.74 1.42 -12.39
N ASP A 14 -18.97 0.32 -13.10
CA ASP A 14 -19.91 0.29 -14.20
C ASP A 14 -21.34 0.42 -13.67
N VAL A 15 -22.13 1.33 -14.26
CA VAL A 15 -23.48 1.65 -13.76
C VAL A 15 -24.54 0.68 -14.30
N GLN A 16 -24.28 0.08 -15.45
CA GLN A 16 -25.21 -0.84 -16.10
C GLN A 16 -25.08 -2.24 -15.50
N THR A 17 -23.86 -2.70 -15.21
CA THR A 17 -23.60 -4.04 -14.69
C THR A 17 -23.41 -4.07 -13.17
N GLY A 18 -23.04 -2.94 -12.56
CA GLY A 18 -22.67 -2.86 -11.15
C GLY A 18 -21.26 -3.39 -10.85
N GLU A 19 -20.47 -3.72 -11.88
CA GLU A 19 -19.13 -4.27 -11.69
C GLU A 19 -18.12 -3.20 -11.27
N CYS A 20 -17.19 -3.59 -10.39
CA CYS A 20 -16.06 -2.76 -10.00
C CYS A 20 -14.98 -2.83 -11.09
N LEU A 21 -14.88 -1.78 -11.90
CA LEU A 21 -13.93 -1.68 -13.00
C LEU A 21 -12.51 -1.44 -12.50
N LYS A 22 -12.37 -0.61 -11.46
CA LYS A 22 -11.05 -0.22 -10.95
C LYS A 22 -11.11 0.22 -9.50
N THR A 23 -10.11 -0.15 -8.72
CA THR A 23 -9.84 0.46 -7.42
C THR A 23 -8.55 1.26 -7.54
N LEU A 24 -8.65 2.57 -7.33
CA LEU A 24 -7.52 3.49 -7.21
C LEU A 24 -7.22 3.63 -5.72
N GLN A 25 -5.99 3.36 -5.32
CA GLN A 25 -5.52 3.54 -3.96
C GLN A 25 -4.31 4.47 -3.98
N PRO A 26 -4.14 5.38 -3.00
CA PRO A 26 -2.92 6.13 -2.86
C PRO A 26 -1.76 5.17 -2.56
N GLU A 27 -0.56 5.55 -2.98
CA GLU A 27 0.64 4.79 -2.62
C GLU A 27 0.76 4.78 -1.09
N ARG A 28 0.95 3.58 -0.53
CA ARG A 28 1.09 3.47 0.92
C ARG A 28 2.41 4.15 1.31
N PRO A 29 2.49 4.88 2.44
CA PRO A 29 3.68 5.67 2.79
C PRO A 29 4.99 4.86 2.85
N TYR A 30 4.88 3.56 3.11
CA TYR A 30 6.01 2.64 3.25
C TYR A 30 6.24 1.78 2.00
N GLU A 31 5.35 1.89 1.01
CA GLU A 31 5.46 1.12 -0.22
C GLU A 31 6.77 1.48 -0.92
N ARG A 32 7.59 0.46 -1.19
CA ARG A 32 8.91 0.59 -1.80
C ARG A 32 9.92 1.41 -0.98
N MET A 33 9.63 1.73 0.28
CA MET A 33 10.57 2.42 1.16
C MET A 33 11.78 1.53 1.43
N ASN A 34 12.98 1.96 1.04
CA ASN A 34 14.21 1.19 1.24
C ASN A 34 14.71 1.34 2.69
N ILE A 35 14.78 0.21 3.41
CA ILE A 35 15.24 0.16 4.81
C ILE A 35 16.58 -0.60 4.98
N THR A 36 17.31 -0.89 3.90
CA THR A 36 18.57 -1.66 3.95
C THR A 36 19.59 -1.07 4.92
N ASN A 37 19.75 0.25 4.93
CA ASN A 37 20.72 0.93 5.79
C ASN A 37 20.13 1.41 7.13
N ALA A 38 18.91 0.98 7.48
CA ALA A 38 18.28 1.39 8.72
C ALA A 38 18.93 0.68 9.92
N THR A 39 19.58 1.47 10.78
CA THR A 39 20.20 1.01 12.03
C THR A 39 19.24 1.15 13.22
N GLY A 40 19.39 0.29 14.24
CA GLY A 40 18.60 0.38 15.48
C GLY A 40 17.20 -0.24 15.42
N LEU A 41 16.84 -0.89 14.30
CA LEU A 41 15.57 -1.62 14.16
C LEU A 41 15.70 -3.07 14.61
N THR A 42 14.73 -3.57 15.37
CA THR A 42 14.59 -4.98 15.69
C THR A 42 14.06 -5.78 14.49
N GLN A 43 14.21 -7.11 14.53
CA GLN A 43 13.64 -7.99 13.50
C GLN A 43 12.12 -7.84 13.39
N ALA A 44 11.43 -7.65 14.52
CA ALA A 44 9.98 -7.42 14.53
C ALA A 44 9.62 -6.09 13.87
N GLN A 45 10.37 -5.01 14.15
CA GLN A 45 10.14 -3.71 13.50
C GLN A 45 10.39 -3.77 11.99
N LYS A 46 11.46 -4.45 11.56
CA LYS A 46 11.72 -4.71 10.14
C LYS A 46 10.60 -5.54 9.50
N ALA A 47 10.08 -6.54 10.19
CA ALA A 47 8.96 -7.35 9.70
C ALA A 47 7.68 -6.51 9.54
N THR A 48 7.37 -5.63 10.49
CA THR A 48 6.25 -4.69 10.38
C THR A 48 6.42 -3.77 9.18
N LEU A 49 7.60 -3.16 8.99
CA LEU A 49 7.86 -2.27 7.85
C LEU A 49 7.75 -3.00 6.50
N LYS A 50 8.28 -4.23 6.40
CA LYS A 50 8.15 -5.08 5.21
C LYS A 50 6.67 -5.42 4.93
N ALA A 51 5.88 -5.72 5.95
CA ALA A 51 4.44 -5.95 5.81
C ALA A 51 3.68 -4.69 5.33
N LEU A 52 4.19 -3.50 5.63
CA LEU A 52 3.68 -2.22 5.14
C LEU A 52 4.16 -1.87 3.72
N GLY A 53 5.06 -2.67 3.12
CA GLY A 53 5.56 -2.52 1.75
C GLY A 53 7.01 -2.05 1.62
N ALA A 54 7.73 -1.90 2.74
CA ALA A 54 9.14 -1.53 2.71
C ALA A 54 9.99 -2.65 2.08
N ILE A 55 11.08 -2.26 1.43
CA ILE A 55 12.01 -3.17 0.76
C ILE A 55 13.36 -3.15 1.49
N GLU A 56 13.97 -4.32 1.61
CA GLU A 56 15.35 -4.48 2.07
C GLU A 56 16.08 -5.26 0.98
N THR A 57 16.94 -4.57 0.24
CA THR A 57 17.83 -5.21 -0.73
C THR A 57 19.10 -5.60 -0.01
N PRO A 58 19.45 -6.90 0.08
CA PRO A 58 20.77 -7.28 0.57
C PRO A 58 21.83 -6.74 -0.40
N ALA A 59 22.91 -6.17 0.17
CA ALA A 59 24.06 -5.70 -0.59
C ALA A 59 24.84 -6.87 -1.22
#